data_AF-A0A5E5A9V5-F1
#
_entry.id   AF-A0A5E5A9V5-F1
#
_cell.length_a   1.000
_cell.length_b   1.000
_cell.length_c   1.000
_cell.angle_alpha   90.00
_cell.angle_beta   90.00
_cell.angle_gamma   90.00
#
_symmetry.space_group_name_H-M   'P 1'
#
loop_
_entity.id
_entity.type
_entity.pdbx_description
1 polymer ?
#
loop_
_entity_poly.entity_id
_entity_poly.type
_entity_poly.pdbx_seq_one_letter_code
_entity_poly.pdbx_strand_id
1 'polypeptide(L)'
;MPAERRQGKSASADAASSPPSPPSPPSPPSPQEDARRDSLARELLATAEALEAAGKEPASPGVAGYDVRVRIRDGETPVFGPGRLTLLRAIDATGSISAAARRMNMSYRRAWLLVEAMNHEFREPLVTRHIGGVSGGGAQLTPFAQNLVAHYDTLIKEIRSLLDAHVPTFDAYLKDGKTVDPDDE
;
A
#
# COMPACT_ATOMS: atom_id res chain seq x y z
N MET A 1 25.25 -68.46 42.95
CA MET A 1 25.24 -68.32 41.47
C MET A 1 24.02 -67.46 41.09
N PRO A 2 24.18 -66.37 40.33
CA PRO A 2 23.22 -65.26 40.16
C PRO A 2 22.40 -65.32 38.84
N ALA A 3 21.63 -64.24 38.58
CA ALA A 3 20.95 -63.78 37.35
C ALA A 3 19.41 -63.93 37.36
N GLU A 4 18.57 -62.96 36.98
CA GLU A 4 18.78 -61.67 36.30
C GLU A 4 17.53 -60.77 36.45
N ARG A 5 17.74 -59.45 36.41
CA ARG A 5 16.71 -58.40 36.28
C ARG A 5 16.08 -58.44 34.89
N ARG A 6 14.83 -57.98 34.75
CA ARG A 6 14.49 -56.80 33.91
C ARG A 6 13.04 -56.31 34.06
N GLN A 7 12.93 -54.99 34.11
CA GLN A 7 11.72 -54.15 34.18
C GLN A 7 11.10 -53.91 32.79
N GLY A 8 9.86 -53.45 32.78
CA GLY A 8 9.19 -52.72 31.68
C GLY A 8 7.93 -53.45 31.20
N LYS A 9 6.78 -52.81 30.96
CA LYS A 9 6.57 -51.48 30.40
C LYS A 9 5.11 -51.08 30.58
N SER A 10 4.90 -49.82 30.96
CA SER A 10 3.64 -49.12 31.13
C SER A 10 2.93 -48.82 29.80
N ALA A 11 1.60 -48.88 29.86
CA ALA A 11 0.60 -47.99 29.22
C ALA A 11 0.89 -47.46 27.80
N SER A 12 0.13 -47.96 26.83
CA SER A 12 -0.05 -47.33 25.52
C SER A 12 -1.30 -46.46 25.55
N ALA A 13 -1.08 -45.13 25.57
CA ALA A 13 -2.11 -44.11 25.44
C ALA A 13 -2.22 -43.65 23.97
N ASP A 14 -3.45 -43.38 23.58
CA ASP A 14 -3.95 -42.64 22.41
C ASP A 14 -2.95 -42.06 21.41
N ALA A 15 -2.98 -42.58 20.19
CA ALA A 15 -2.39 -41.96 19.02
C ALA A 15 -3.29 -40.81 18.53
N ALA A 16 -3.07 -39.61 19.08
CA ALA A 16 -3.58 -38.38 18.49
C ALA A 16 -2.90 -38.15 17.13
N SER A 17 -3.69 -38.15 16.06
CA SER A 17 -3.24 -37.80 14.70
C SER A 17 -2.88 -36.31 14.67
N SER A 18 -1.60 -36.00 14.49
CA SER A 18 -1.11 -34.63 14.33
C SER A 18 -1.73 -33.94 13.10
N PRO A 19 -2.07 -32.63 13.17
CA PRO A 19 -2.51 -31.88 12.00
C PRO A 19 -1.37 -31.70 10.99
N PRO A 20 -1.66 -31.58 9.67
CA PRO A 20 -0.64 -31.41 8.65
C PRO A 20 0.08 -30.07 8.80
N SER A 21 1.41 -30.10 8.65
CA SER A 21 2.28 -28.93 8.71
C SER A 21 1.90 -27.89 7.64
N PRO A 22 1.95 -26.58 7.95
CA PRO A 22 1.72 -25.53 6.96
C PRO A 22 2.79 -25.59 5.85
N PRO A 23 2.46 -25.23 4.59
CA PRO A 23 3.44 -25.18 3.51
C PRO A 23 4.52 -24.13 3.83
N SER A 24 5.77 -24.50 3.59
CA SER A 24 6.92 -23.60 3.79
C SER A 24 6.75 -22.32 2.98
N PRO A 25 7.10 -21.15 3.52
CA PRO A 25 7.13 -19.91 2.74
C PRO A 25 8.07 -20.09 1.54
N PRO A 26 7.77 -19.47 0.38
CA PRO A 26 8.67 -19.53 -0.77
C PRO A 26 10.06 -19.02 -0.35
N SER A 27 11.11 -19.69 -0.84
CA SER A 27 12.50 -19.31 -0.56
C SER A 27 12.72 -17.84 -0.92
N PRO A 28 13.51 -17.09 -0.11
CA PRO A 28 13.84 -15.72 -0.45
C PRO A 28 14.52 -15.70 -1.83
N PRO A 29 14.10 -14.81 -2.73
CA PRO A 29 14.71 -14.65 -4.05
C PRO A 29 16.21 -14.36 -3.95
N SER A 30 16.94 -14.63 -5.03
CA SER A 30 18.37 -14.31 -5.09
C SER A 30 18.59 -12.79 -5.15
N PRO A 31 19.74 -12.25 -4.66
CA PRO A 31 20.01 -10.81 -4.68
C PRO A 31 19.88 -10.14 -6.06
N GLN A 32 20.12 -10.89 -7.14
CA GLN A 32 19.96 -10.39 -8.51
C GLN A 32 18.50 -10.31 -8.95
N GLU A 33 17.64 -11.21 -8.45
CA GLU A 33 16.20 -11.18 -8.68
C GLU A 33 15.55 -10.07 -7.87
N ASP A 34 16.03 -9.80 -6.66
CA ASP A 34 15.59 -8.67 -5.84
C ASP A 34 15.87 -7.34 -6.52
N ALA A 35 17.11 -7.11 -6.97
CA ALA A 35 17.46 -5.88 -7.67
C ALA A 35 16.62 -5.65 -8.95
N ARG A 36 16.29 -6.72 -9.68
CA ARG A 36 15.42 -6.65 -10.87
C ARG A 36 13.95 -6.43 -10.52
N ARG A 37 13.47 -6.98 -9.40
CA ARG A 37 12.12 -6.74 -8.88
C ARG A 37 11.98 -5.31 -8.42
N ASP A 38 12.98 -4.79 -7.72
CA ASP A 38 13.02 -3.41 -7.25
C ASP A 38 13.01 -2.41 -8.41
N SER A 39 13.83 -2.64 -9.45
CA SER A 39 13.84 -1.76 -10.63
C SER A 39 12.51 -1.79 -11.38
N LEU A 40 11.93 -2.97 -11.58
CA LEU A 40 10.62 -3.13 -12.22
C LEU A 40 9.50 -2.52 -11.37
N ALA A 41 9.55 -2.68 -10.05
CA ALA A 41 8.58 -2.07 -9.14
C ALA A 41 8.65 -0.54 -9.23
N ARG A 42 9.85 0.05 -9.28
CA ARG A 42 10.07 1.49 -9.48
C ARG A 42 9.54 1.99 -10.82
N GLU A 43 9.71 1.22 -11.90
CA GLU A 43 9.16 1.55 -13.22
C GLU A 43 7.63 1.44 -13.26
N LEU A 44 7.08 0.39 -12.67
CA LEU A 44 5.64 0.20 -12.51
C LEU A 44 5.05 1.29 -11.57
N LEU A 45 5.79 1.79 -10.59
CA LEU A 45 5.40 2.94 -9.78
C LEU A 45 5.31 4.19 -10.64
N ALA A 46 6.38 4.53 -11.37
CA ALA A 46 6.42 5.71 -12.23
C ALA A 46 5.25 5.73 -13.24
N THR A 47 4.84 4.57 -13.76
CA THR A 47 3.68 4.49 -14.66
C THR A 47 2.33 4.61 -13.95
N ALA A 48 2.18 4.12 -12.71
CA ALA A 48 0.95 4.32 -11.92
C ALA A 48 0.81 5.79 -11.50
N GLU A 49 1.95 6.41 -11.18
CA GLU A 49 2.06 7.83 -10.87
C GLU A 49 1.59 8.71 -12.04
N ALA A 50 1.94 8.36 -13.29
CA ALA A 50 1.48 9.07 -14.48
C ALA A 50 -0.04 8.94 -14.72
N LEU A 51 -0.63 7.81 -14.34
CA LEU A 51 -2.09 7.58 -14.45
C LEU A 51 -2.87 8.35 -13.36
N GLU A 52 -2.38 8.38 -12.12
CA GLU A 52 -2.97 9.20 -11.05
C GLU A 52 -2.76 10.71 -11.32
N ALA A 53 -1.68 11.09 -12.02
CA ALA A 53 -1.46 12.46 -12.49
C ALA A 53 -2.63 13.01 -13.34
N ALA A 54 -3.21 12.16 -14.18
CA ALA A 54 -4.22 12.55 -15.17
C ALA A 54 -5.66 12.65 -14.61
N GLY A 55 -5.92 12.23 -13.38
CA GLY A 55 -7.26 11.87 -12.91
C GLY A 55 -8.04 12.88 -12.06
N LYS A 56 -7.62 14.15 -11.91
CA LYS A 56 -8.40 15.12 -11.12
C LYS A 56 -9.05 16.17 -12.01
N GLU A 57 -10.36 16.29 -11.89
CA GLU A 57 -11.16 17.31 -12.58
C GLU A 57 -10.60 18.70 -12.29
N PRO A 58 -10.40 19.54 -13.33
CA PRO A 58 -9.93 20.90 -13.14
C PRO A 58 -10.94 21.67 -12.29
N ALA A 59 -10.42 22.53 -11.40
CA ALA A 59 -11.24 23.53 -10.72
C ALA A 59 -12.04 24.31 -11.78
N SER A 60 -13.30 24.62 -11.46
CA SER A 60 -14.17 25.37 -12.38
C SER A 60 -13.48 26.67 -12.82
N PRO A 61 -13.52 27.04 -14.12
CA PRO A 61 -12.89 28.26 -14.60
C PRO A 61 -13.37 29.48 -13.80
N GLY A 62 -12.42 30.29 -13.31
CA GLY A 62 -12.73 31.52 -12.57
C GLY A 62 -12.76 31.39 -11.04
N VAL A 63 -12.44 30.21 -10.47
CA VAL A 63 -12.21 30.04 -9.02
C VAL A 63 -10.80 29.50 -8.80
N ALA A 64 -10.04 30.11 -7.90
CA ALA A 64 -8.73 29.60 -7.52
C ALA A 64 -8.84 28.20 -6.90
N GLY A 65 -8.05 27.26 -7.42
CA GLY A 65 -7.95 25.90 -6.90
C GLY A 65 -6.50 25.42 -6.92
N TYR A 66 -6.23 24.32 -6.23
CA TYR A 66 -4.89 23.73 -6.18
C TYR A 66 -4.91 22.22 -6.45
N ASP A 67 -3.82 21.75 -7.05
CA ASP A 67 -3.47 20.33 -7.12
C ASP A 67 -2.16 20.11 -6.35
N VAL A 68 -2.21 19.29 -5.30
CA VAL A 68 -1.05 18.99 -4.46
C VAL A 68 -0.85 17.47 -4.39
N ARG A 69 0.38 17.04 -4.68
CA ARG A 69 0.79 15.63 -4.62
C ARG A 69 2.04 15.51 -3.77
N VAL A 70 1.89 14.88 -2.61
CA VAL A 70 2.98 14.72 -1.65
C VAL A 70 3.54 13.31 -1.79
N ARG A 71 4.85 13.23 -2.05
CA ARG A 71 5.59 11.97 -2.12
C ARG A 71 6.71 11.97 -1.09
N ILE A 72 6.84 10.88 -0.36
CA ILE A 72 7.97 10.63 0.53
C ILE A 72 9.06 9.95 -0.29
N ARG A 73 10.29 10.45 -0.17
CA ARG A 73 11.46 9.97 -0.91
C ARG A 73 12.56 9.55 0.05
N ASP A 74 13.29 8.51 -0.32
CA ASP A 74 14.59 8.16 0.22
C ASP A 74 15.64 8.46 -0.85
N GLY A 75 16.37 9.57 -0.66
CA GLY A 75 17.19 10.19 -1.72
C GLY A 75 16.36 10.46 -2.97
N GLU A 76 16.78 9.87 -4.10
CA GLU A 76 16.08 9.98 -5.38
C GLU A 76 14.99 8.93 -5.61
N THR A 77 14.77 8.03 -4.65
CA THR A 77 13.78 6.96 -4.78
C THR A 77 12.47 7.35 -4.10
N PRO A 78 11.33 7.44 -4.81
CA PRO A 78 10.04 7.60 -4.16
C PRO A 78 9.68 6.32 -3.40
N VAL A 79 9.47 6.44 -2.09
CA VAL A 79 9.17 5.31 -1.17
C VAL A 79 7.71 5.27 -0.74
N PHE A 80 7.01 6.42 -0.71
CA PHE A 80 5.59 6.47 -0.36
C PHE A 80 4.87 7.62 -1.05
N GLY A 81 3.57 7.44 -1.32
CA GLY A 81 2.77 8.42 -2.06
C GLY A 81 1.35 7.93 -2.31
N PRO A 82 0.57 8.70 -3.10
CA PRO A 82 -0.86 8.43 -3.30
C PRO A 82 -1.13 7.04 -3.89
N GLY A 83 -0.38 6.59 -4.91
CA GLY A 83 -0.58 5.27 -5.49
C GLY A 83 -0.35 4.10 -4.53
N ARG A 84 0.70 4.17 -3.70
CA ARG A 84 0.96 3.15 -2.66
C ARG A 84 -0.13 3.18 -1.58
N LEU A 85 -0.57 4.38 -1.17
CA LEU A 85 -1.71 4.56 -0.26
C LEU A 85 -3.00 3.94 -0.84
N THR A 86 -3.33 4.23 -2.10
CA THR A 86 -4.51 3.69 -2.78
C THR A 86 -4.49 2.17 -2.80
N LEU A 87 -3.33 1.57 -3.11
CA LEU A 87 -3.15 0.11 -3.08
C LEU A 87 -3.35 -0.47 -1.68
N LEU A 88 -2.74 0.13 -0.65
CA LEU A 88 -2.90 -0.30 0.73
C LEU A 88 -4.36 -0.23 1.18
N ARG A 89 -5.06 0.87 0.89
CA ARG A 89 -6.50 1.00 1.19
C ARG A 89 -7.35 -0.01 0.45
N ALA A 90 -7.02 -0.28 -0.82
CA ALA A 90 -7.74 -1.27 -1.62
C ALA A 90 -7.54 -2.69 -1.06
N ILE A 91 -6.34 -3.01 -0.58
CA ILE A 91 -6.06 -4.28 0.10
C ILE A 91 -6.83 -4.35 1.42
N ASP A 92 -6.78 -3.31 2.26
CA ASP A 92 -7.48 -3.26 3.54
C ASP A 92 -9.01 -3.46 3.37
N ALA A 93 -9.60 -2.77 2.39
CA ALA A 93 -11.03 -2.87 2.10
C ALA A 93 -11.47 -4.21 1.49
N THR A 94 -10.58 -4.94 0.82
CA THR A 94 -10.95 -6.18 0.10
C THR A 94 -10.42 -7.45 0.74
N GLY A 95 -9.45 -7.34 1.65
CA GLY A 95 -8.72 -8.48 2.20
C GLY A 95 -7.91 -9.26 1.17
N SER A 96 -7.66 -8.73 -0.04
CA SER A 96 -6.99 -9.46 -1.13
C SER A 96 -6.22 -8.57 -2.10
N ILE A 97 -4.96 -8.93 -2.37
CA ILE A 97 -4.13 -8.27 -3.40
C ILE A 97 -4.77 -8.40 -4.79
N SER A 98 -5.40 -9.54 -5.09
CA SER A 98 -6.04 -9.77 -6.40
C SER A 98 -7.29 -8.92 -6.61
N ALA A 99 -8.06 -8.67 -5.55
CA ALA A 99 -9.22 -7.79 -5.60
C ALA A 99 -8.79 -6.31 -5.68
N ALA A 100 -7.77 -5.92 -4.91
CA ALA A 100 -7.17 -4.60 -4.99
C ALA A 100 -6.63 -4.28 -6.40
N ALA A 101 -5.89 -5.22 -7.01
CA ALA A 101 -5.37 -5.08 -8.37
C ALA A 101 -6.48 -4.82 -9.40
N ARG A 102 -7.58 -5.59 -9.33
CA ARG A 102 -8.75 -5.41 -10.19
C ARG A 102 -9.41 -4.05 -9.99
N ARG A 103 -9.57 -3.59 -8.75
CA ARG A 103 -10.14 -2.26 -8.44
C ARG A 103 -9.29 -1.12 -8.99
N MET A 104 -7.97 -1.28 -9.04
CA MET A 104 -7.04 -0.28 -9.55
C MET A 104 -6.74 -0.47 -11.05
N ASN A 105 -7.50 -1.31 -11.76
CA ASN A 105 -7.31 -1.62 -13.17
C ASN A 105 -5.86 -2.00 -13.53
N MET A 106 -5.20 -2.78 -12.66
CA MET A 106 -3.82 -3.24 -12.85
C MET A 106 -3.70 -4.76 -12.76
N SER A 107 -2.62 -5.31 -13.31
CA SER A 107 -2.38 -6.75 -13.22
C SER A 107 -2.08 -7.17 -11.79
N TYR A 108 -2.49 -8.39 -11.43
CA TYR A 108 -2.15 -8.98 -10.13
C TYR A 108 -0.64 -8.98 -9.87
N ARG A 109 0.16 -9.35 -10.88
CA ARG A 109 1.63 -9.33 -10.81
C ARG A 109 2.16 -7.96 -10.43
N ARG A 110 1.60 -6.88 -10.99
CA ARG A 110 1.99 -5.51 -10.66
C ARG A 110 1.65 -5.17 -9.21
N ALA A 111 0.42 -5.41 -8.77
CA ALA A 111 0.03 -5.16 -7.38
C ALA A 111 0.89 -5.97 -6.39
N TRP A 112 1.20 -7.22 -6.72
CA TRP A 112 2.06 -8.07 -5.91
C TRP A 112 3.50 -7.54 -5.81
N LEU A 113 4.11 -7.14 -6.94
CA LEU A 113 5.45 -6.54 -6.95
C LEU A 113 5.51 -5.25 -6.12
N LEU A 114 4.46 -4.41 -6.20
CA LEU A 114 4.34 -3.21 -5.37
C LEU A 114 4.28 -3.54 -3.87
N VAL A 115 3.51 -4.56 -3.50
CA VAL A 115 3.43 -5.03 -2.11
C VAL A 115 4.78 -5.58 -1.64
N GLU A 116 5.50 -6.32 -2.47
CA GLU A 116 6.84 -6.82 -2.12
C GLU A 116 7.84 -5.69 -1.91
N ALA A 117 7.90 -4.74 -2.85
CA ALA A 117 8.77 -3.57 -2.73
C ALA A 117 8.47 -2.82 -1.43
N MET A 118 7.20 -2.54 -1.14
CA MET A 118 6.79 -1.89 0.11
C MET A 118 7.15 -2.68 1.37
N ASN A 119 7.07 -4.01 1.34
CA ASN A 119 7.45 -4.81 2.50
C ASN A 119 8.96 -4.82 2.75
N HIS A 120 9.77 -4.57 1.72
CA HIS A 120 11.24 -4.55 1.80
C HIS A 120 11.80 -3.14 2.09
N GLU A 121 11.16 -2.09 1.55
CA GLU A 121 11.60 -0.70 1.70
C GLU A 121 11.35 -0.13 3.11
N PHE A 122 10.46 -0.74 3.89
CA PHE A 122 10.09 -0.29 5.22
C PHE A 122 10.68 -1.20 6.31
N ARG A 123 10.90 -0.62 7.50
CA ARG A 123 11.45 -1.33 8.66
C ARG A 123 10.63 -2.54 9.13
N GLU A 124 9.34 -2.55 8.80
CA GLU A 124 8.38 -3.60 9.10
C GLU A 124 7.51 -3.82 7.86
N PRO A 125 7.10 -5.07 7.57
CA PRO A 125 6.26 -5.34 6.41
C PRO A 125 4.95 -4.56 6.52
N LEU A 126 4.50 -3.98 5.40
CA LEU A 126 3.25 -3.23 5.36
C LEU A 126 2.03 -4.15 5.21
N VAL A 127 2.19 -5.27 4.49
CA VAL A 127 1.10 -6.21 4.20
C VAL A 127 1.52 -7.62 4.58
N THR A 128 0.71 -8.28 5.41
CA THR A 128 0.83 -9.72 5.69
C THR A 128 -0.12 -10.51 4.81
N ARG A 129 0.30 -11.73 4.48
CA ARG A 129 -0.47 -12.66 3.65
C ARG A 129 -0.85 -13.86 4.51
N HIS A 130 -2.11 -14.27 4.46
CA HIS A 130 -2.55 -15.53 5.05
C HIS A 130 -2.71 -16.57 3.95
N ILE A 131 -2.02 -17.70 4.08
CA ILE A 131 -2.22 -18.85 3.21
C ILE A 131 -3.51 -19.53 3.69
N GLY A 132 -4.60 -19.30 2.95
CA GLY A 132 -5.91 -19.89 3.23
C GLY A 132 -6.15 -21.09 2.32
N GLY A 133 -6.64 -22.19 2.89
CA GLY A 133 -7.14 -23.37 2.18
C GLY A 133 -8.41 -23.07 1.38
N VAL A 134 -9.45 -23.90 1.51
CA VAL A 134 -10.65 -23.94 0.62
C VAL A 134 -11.33 -22.59 0.35
N SER A 135 -11.16 -21.57 1.21
CA SER A 135 -11.70 -20.21 1.05
C SER A 135 -10.76 -19.16 0.44
N GLY A 136 -9.55 -19.56 0.01
CA GLY A 136 -8.56 -18.68 -0.64
C GLY A 136 -7.66 -17.92 0.34
N GLY A 137 -6.45 -17.60 -0.11
CA GLY A 137 -5.50 -16.78 0.64
C GLY A 137 -5.91 -15.31 0.72
N GLY A 138 -5.61 -14.67 1.85
CA GLY A 138 -5.95 -13.28 2.14
C GLY A 138 -4.71 -12.39 2.30
N ALA A 139 -4.92 -11.08 2.27
CA ALA A 139 -3.91 -10.07 2.57
C ALA A 139 -4.49 -8.98 3.46
N GLN A 140 -3.73 -8.58 4.48
CA GLN A 140 -4.14 -7.57 5.46
C GLN A 140 -2.99 -6.60 5.72
N LEU A 141 -3.33 -5.37 6.10
CA LEU A 141 -2.35 -4.41 6.55
C LEU A 141 -1.84 -4.79 7.94
N THR A 142 -0.55 -4.59 8.17
CA THR A 142 0.01 -4.68 9.51
C THR A 142 -0.39 -3.46 10.35
N PRO A 143 -0.31 -3.54 11.68
CA PRO A 143 -0.48 -2.36 12.54
C PRO A 143 0.49 -1.22 12.16
N PHE A 144 1.70 -1.57 11.73
CA PHE A 144 2.67 -0.60 11.23
C PHE A 144 2.18 0.13 9.97
N ALA A 145 1.62 -0.58 8.99
CA ALA A 145 1.02 0.03 7.81
C ALA A 145 -0.20 0.90 8.13
N GLN A 146 -1.06 0.47 9.05
CA GLN A 146 -2.22 1.27 9.48
C GLN A 146 -1.77 2.60 10.08
N ASN A 147 -0.74 2.58 10.92
CA ASN A 147 -0.15 3.79 11.48
C ASN A 147 0.47 4.67 10.39
N LEU A 148 1.19 4.10 9.42
CA LEU A 148 1.77 4.84 8.29
C LEU A 148 0.69 5.54 7.45
N VAL A 149 -0.39 4.82 7.13
CA VAL A 149 -1.55 5.34 6.39
C VAL A 149 -2.19 6.51 7.15
N ALA A 150 -2.44 6.36 8.45
CA ALA A 150 -3.04 7.41 9.27
C ALA A 150 -2.14 8.66 9.38
N HIS A 151 -0.83 8.49 9.51
CA HIS A 151 0.12 9.61 9.52
C HIS A 151 0.11 10.35 8.18
N TYR A 152 0.13 9.62 7.06
CA TYR A 152 0.07 10.23 5.73
C TYR A 152 -1.24 11.00 5.52
N ASP A 153 -2.37 10.47 5.96
CA ASP A 153 -3.66 11.18 5.88
C ASP A 153 -3.66 12.48 6.67
N THR A 154 -3.11 12.44 7.89
CA THR A 154 -2.99 13.62 8.75
C THR A 154 -2.16 14.70 8.08
N LEU A 155 -1.00 14.32 7.52
CA LEU A 155 -0.13 15.22 6.77
C LEU A 155 -0.85 15.86 5.57
N ILE A 156 -1.55 15.06 4.76
CA ILE A 156 -2.30 15.58 3.61
C ILE A 156 -3.42 16.52 4.05
N LYS A 157 -4.10 16.22 5.16
CA LYS A 157 -5.15 17.07 5.71
C LYS A 157 -4.59 18.42 6.17
N GLU A 158 -3.45 18.42 6.86
CA GLU A 158 -2.77 19.65 7.30
C GLU A 158 -2.33 20.51 6.11
N ILE A 159 -1.72 19.90 5.10
CA ILE A 159 -1.30 20.59 3.88
C ILE A 159 -2.51 21.18 3.15
N ARG A 160 -3.60 20.43 3.00
CA ARG A 160 -4.84 20.93 2.38
C ARG A 160 -5.42 22.10 3.17
N SER A 161 -5.48 22.00 4.49
CA SER A 161 -5.98 23.08 5.34
C SER A 161 -5.15 24.36 5.19
N LEU A 162 -3.82 24.23 5.03
CA LEU A 162 -2.95 25.38 4.77
C LEU A 162 -3.23 25.97 3.39
N LEU A 163 -3.35 25.13 2.36
CA LEU A 163 -3.63 25.58 1.00
C LEU A 163 -5.01 26.23 0.88
N ASP A 164 -6.04 25.67 1.52
CA ASP A 164 -7.39 26.22 1.58
C ASP A 164 -7.39 27.64 2.17
N ALA A 165 -6.57 27.89 3.20
CA ALA A 165 -6.41 29.22 3.79
C ALA A 165 -5.78 30.25 2.82
N HIS A 166 -5.02 29.80 1.81
CA HIS A 166 -4.41 30.65 0.80
C HIS A 166 -5.25 30.81 -0.48
N VAL A 167 -6.25 29.95 -0.71
CA VAL A 167 -7.11 30.00 -1.91
C VAL A 167 -7.73 31.39 -2.14
N PRO A 168 -8.34 32.07 -1.15
CA PRO A 168 -8.94 33.39 -1.36
C PRO A 168 -7.96 34.46 -1.81
N THR A 169 -6.70 34.39 -1.34
CA THR A 169 -5.64 35.30 -1.76
C THR A 169 -5.31 35.12 -3.24
N PHE A 170 -5.26 33.87 -3.71
CA PHE A 170 -5.06 33.58 -5.13
C PHE A 170 -6.27 33.95 -5.97
N ASP A 171 -7.48 33.76 -5.45
CA ASP A 171 -8.73 34.14 -6.11
C ASP A 171 -8.75 35.64 -6.45
N ALA A 172 -8.33 36.48 -5.50
CA ALA A 172 -8.19 37.94 -5.71
C ALA A 172 -7.12 38.35 -6.74
N TYR A 173 -6.16 37.46 -7.07
CA TYR A 173 -5.18 37.69 -8.13
C TYR A 173 -5.63 37.17 -9.50
N LEU A 174 -6.63 36.29 -9.54
CA LEU A 174 -7.22 35.88 -10.80
C LEU A 174 -8.02 37.04 -11.35
N LYS A 175 -7.93 37.26 -12.67
CA LYS A 175 -8.84 38.19 -13.33
C LYS A 175 -10.24 37.69 -13.06
N ASP A 176 -11.01 38.45 -12.27
CA ASP A 176 -12.41 38.16 -12.04
C ASP A 176 -13.07 37.76 -13.35
N GLY A 177 -13.83 36.66 -13.33
CA GLY A 177 -14.84 36.35 -14.34
C GLY A 177 -15.98 37.37 -14.39
N LYS A 178 -15.77 38.60 -13.90
CA LYS A 178 -16.59 39.79 -14.10
C LYS A 178 -15.67 41.02 -14.11
N THR A 179 -15.23 41.42 -15.29
CA THR A 179 -15.11 42.85 -15.58
C THR A 179 -16.52 43.44 -15.46
N VAL A 180 -16.84 44.05 -14.33
CA VAL A 180 -17.88 45.08 -14.31
C VAL A 180 -17.21 46.31 -14.89
N ASP A 181 -17.54 46.61 -16.14
CA ASP A 181 -17.16 47.87 -16.76
C ASP A 181 -17.78 49.02 -15.94
N PRO A 182 -17.02 50.07 -15.60
CA PRO A 182 -17.55 51.24 -14.89
C PRO A 182 -18.45 52.16 -15.75
N ASP A 183 -18.89 51.73 -16.94
CA ASP A 183 -19.59 52.57 -17.94
C ASP A 183 -20.95 52.01 -18.43
N ASP A 184 -21.60 51.07 -17.72
CA ASP A 184 -23.01 50.76 -18.00
C ASP A 184 -23.95 51.70 -17.22
N GLU A 185 -24.35 52.75 -17.95
CA GLU A 185 -25.41 53.79 -17.76
C GLU A 185 -25.17 55.01 -16.86
#